data_AF-H2SMS2-F1
#
_entry.id   AF-H2SMS2-F1
#
_cell.length_a   1.000
_cell.length_b   1.000
_cell.length_c   1.000
_cell.angle_alpha   90.00
_cell.angle_beta   90.00
_cell.angle_gamma   90.00
#
_symmetry.space_group_name_H-M   'P 1'
#
loop_
_entity.id
_entity.type
_entity.pdbx_description
1 polymer ?
#
loop_
_entity_poly.entity_id
_entity_poly.type
_entity_poly.pdbx_seq_one_letter_code
_entity_poly.pdbx_strand_id
1 'polypeptide(L)'
;MEDKPIRVLACGDVEGKLSALFNRVQAIQKKTGQFDLLLCVGEFFGTSPEAENEWQQYKTGVKKAPIHTYILGAASQATVKNYPSVEGCELVENITYLGRRGIFTGVSGLQIAYVSGQEAMFEPALAHCFTSEDLTALVVPLINNSKFRGVDILLTSQWPRGVWQYGNNPEVNTKTCGSSAVANLAEKLKPRYHFAALEGAHYERAPYRNHTVLQEKAHHVTRFIALATVNNPAKKKYLYAFNIVPMKVMDPSELVKQPQDVTENPFARSAKDDTNRQKTSFSLAAEEVREERSQPSGPCWFCLASPQVEKHLVISIGTHCYLAMAKGGLTPRHVLILPIGHYQSVVDLSSEVVQEMEKYKSALKSFYKSRGERCILFERNYKSQHLQLQVVPVPLDLCTTEDIKEAFMVQAQEQQMELMEIPQHTDLKQIAPPGTPYFFVELDSEEKLYYRIQRHFPLQFGREVLASEAILNIPTRADWKECKQSREEEEECCKELRNEFQPYDFAWDD
;
A
#
# COMPACT_ATOMS: atom_id res chain seq x y z
N MET A 1 30.44 13.21 26.25
CA MET A 1 31.03 13.55 24.94
C MET A 1 29.86 13.90 24.05
N GLU A 2 29.76 15.15 23.61
CA GLU A 2 28.63 15.61 22.78
C GLU A 2 28.47 14.71 21.53
N ASP A 3 27.22 14.41 21.18
CA ASP A 3 26.83 13.54 20.06
C ASP A 3 27.20 14.18 18.71
N LYS A 4 28.48 14.09 18.34
CA LYS A 4 28.98 14.74 17.13
C LYS A 4 28.31 14.13 15.90
N PRO A 5 27.61 14.93 15.08
CA PRO A 5 26.98 14.42 13.86
C PRO A 5 28.03 13.98 12.84
N ILE A 6 27.75 12.87 12.17
CA ILE A 6 28.53 12.35 11.06
C ILE A 6 28.07 13.05 9.79
N ARG A 7 29.03 13.52 9.00
CA ARG A 7 28.80 14.23 7.75
C ARG A 7 28.93 13.25 6.59
N VAL A 8 27.83 13.00 5.90
CA VAL A 8 27.73 11.99 4.85
C VAL A 8 27.42 12.65 3.51
N LEU A 9 28.08 12.17 2.46
CA LEU A 9 27.70 12.43 1.07
C LEU A 9 27.05 11.17 0.50
N ALA A 10 25.97 11.31 -0.25
CA ALA A 10 25.36 10.25 -1.04
C ALA A 10 25.36 10.63 -2.51
N CYS A 11 25.69 9.68 -3.40
CA CYS A 11 25.78 9.86 -4.84
C CYS A 11 24.94 8.80 -5.57
N GLY A 12 24.26 9.21 -6.64
CA GLY A 12 23.56 8.32 -7.56
C GLY A 12 24.51 7.59 -8.52
N ASP A 13 24.08 7.38 -9.75
CA ASP A 13 24.87 6.67 -10.78
C ASP A 13 26.13 7.45 -11.16
N VAL A 14 27.30 6.83 -10.98
CA VAL A 14 28.59 7.44 -11.31
C VAL A 14 28.99 7.12 -12.75
N GLU A 15 28.67 5.91 -13.22
CA GLU A 15 28.94 5.42 -14.58
C GLU A 15 30.39 5.66 -15.02
N GLY A 16 31.35 5.51 -14.09
CA GLY A 16 32.77 5.68 -14.35
C GLY A 16 33.26 7.14 -14.44
N LYS A 17 32.40 8.15 -14.20
CA LYS A 17 32.78 9.58 -14.21
C LYS A 17 33.47 10.00 -12.89
N LEU A 18 34.52 9.28 -12.51
CA LEU A 18 35.13 9.36 -11.17
C LEU A 18 35.76 10.73 -10.88
N SER A 19 36.46 11.33 -11.84
CA SER A 19 37.10 12.64 -11.67
C SER A 19 36.04 13.72 -11.49
N ALA A 20 34.91 13.63 -12.21
CA ALA A 20 33.82 14.58 -12.05
C ALA A 20 33.22 14.51 -10.64
N LEU A 21 32.97 13.29 -10.14
CA LEU A 21 32.50 13.05 -8.78
C LEU A 21 33.50 13.57 -7.75
N PHE A 22 34.74 13.12 -7.79
CA PHE A 22 35.72 13.43 -6.74
C PHE A 22 36.19 14.89 -6.76
N ASN A 23 36.29 15.53 -7.93
CA ASN A 23 36.53 16.98 -8.01
C ASN A 23 35.38 17.76 -7.35
N ARG A 24 34.13 17.32 -7.57
CA ARG A 24 32.97 17.94 -6.93
C ARG A 24 32.98 17.74 -5.41
N VAL A 25 33.33 16.53 -4.95
CA VAL A 25 33.49 16.22 -3.52
C VAL A 25 34.56 17.12 -2.89
N GLN A 26 35.76 17.21 -3.47
CA GLN A 26 36.82 18.09 -2.99
C GLN A 26 36.38 19.56 -2.92
N ALA A 27 35.69 20.05 -3.94
CA ALA A 27 35.16 21.42 -3.95
C ALA A 27 34.15 21.66 -2.82
N ILE A 28 33.30 20.67 -2.52
CA ILE A 28 32.36 20.74 -1.38
C ILE A 28 33.13 20.72 -0.06
N GLN A 29 34.08 19.80 0.13
CA GLN A 29 34.87 19.72 1.36
C GLN A 29 35.66 21.01 1.64
N LYS A 30 36.20 21.64 0.59
CA LYS A 30 36.87 22.94 0.70
C LYS A 30 35.92 24.06 1.14
N LYS A 31 34.65 24.01 0.71
CA LYS A 31 33.66 25.06 1.01
C LYS A 31 32.97 24.88 2.36
N THR A 32 32.60 23.66 2.72
CA THR A 32 31.74 23.38 3.87
C THR A 32 32.45 22.57 4.96
N GLY A 33 33.72 22.22 4.79
CA GLY A 33 34.50 21.37 5.69
C GLY A 33 34.45 19.89 5.32
N GLN A 34 35.29 19.10 5.98
CA GLN A 34 35.48 17.67 5.69
C GLN A 34 34.19 16.86 5.96
N PHE A 35 33.97 15.85 5.11
CA PHE A 35 32.93 14.84 5.30
C PHE A 35 33.59 13.53 5.74
N ASP A 36 32.85 12.69 6.46
CA ASP A 36 33.39 11.46 7.03
C ASP A 36 33.39 10.31 6.00
N LEU A 37 32.35 10.23 5.15
CA LEU A 37 32.21 9.18 4.13
C LEU A 37 31.33 9.59 2.95
N LEU A 38 31.55 8.91 1.82
CA LEU A 38 30.74 8.99 0.60
C LEU A 38 30.07 7.64 0.31
N LEU A 39 28.76 7.66 0.03
CA LEU A 39 27.95 6.49 -0.32
C LEU A 39 27.51 6.59 -1.79
N CYS A 40 27.97 5.69 -2.65
CA CYS A 40 27.52 5.60 -4.03
C CYS A 40 26.50 4.47 -4.17
N VAL A 41 25.25 4.81 -4.48
CA VAL A 41 24.12 3.85 -4.47
C VAL A 41 23.69 3.38 -5.85
N GLY A 42 24.19 3.99 -6.92
CA GLY A 42 23.93 3.59 -8.30
C GLY A 42 25.05 2.78 -8.94
N GLU A 43 25.02 2.70 -10.27
CA GLU A 43 26.08 2.08 -11.04
C GLU A 43 27.38 2.90 -10.93
N PHE A 44 28.42 2.31 -10.33
CA PHE A 44 29.66 3.01 -10.06
C PHE A 44 30.62 3.00 -11.25
N PHE A 45 30.71 1.86 -11.95
CA PHE A 45 31.62 1.67 -13.07
C PHE A 45 30.96 2.00 -14.41
N GLY A 46 31.74 2.52 -15.35
CA GLY A 46 31.30 2.74 -16.73
C GLY A 46 31.80 1.63 -17.66
N THR A 47 31.16 1.51 -18.82
CA THR A 47 31.55 0.54 -19.87
C THR A 47 32.38 1.18 -20.99
N SER A 48 32.51 2.51 -20.99
CA SER A 48 33.28 3.23 -22.01
C SER A 48 34.79 3.07 -21.82
N PRO A 49 35.61 3.13 -22.89
CA PRO A 49 37.06 3.10 -22.79
C PRO A 49 37.62 4.18 -21.86
N GLU A 50 36.98 5.36 -21.84
CA GLU A 50 37.36 6.47 -20.97
C GLU A 50 37.14 6.13 -19.49
N ALA A 51 36.01 5.49 -19.16
CA ALA A 51 35.70 5.06 -17.80
C ALA A 51 36.66 3.96 -17.31
N GLU A 52 37.00 3.01 -18.17
CA GLU A 52 37.98 1.97 -17.84
C GLU A 52 39.37 2.59 -17.61
N ASN A 53 39.84 3.46 -18.51
CA ASN A 53 41.12 4.14 -18.36
C ASN A 53 41.18 4.99 -17.08
N GLU A 54 40.08 5.67 -16.76
CA GLU A 54 39.96 6.41 -15.51
C GLU A 54 40.05 5.49 -14.28
N TRP A 55 39.35 4.36 -14.28
CA TRP A 55 39.44 3.38 -13.20
C TRP A 55 40.85 2.81 -13.02
N GLN A 56 41.58 2.56 -14.11
CA GLN A 56 42.97 2.09 -14.05
C GLN A 56 43.91 3.08 -13.33
N GLN A 57 43.65 4.39 -13.39
CA GLN A 57 44.42 5.39 -12.65
C GLN A 57 44.26 5.25 -11.13
N TYR A 58 43.10 4.79 -10.65
CA TYR A 58 42.89 4.52 -9.23
C TYR A 58 43.51 3.17 -8.82
N LYS A 59 43.41 2.14 -9.67
CA LYS A 59 44.06 0.83 -9.45
C LYS A 59 45.59 0.94 -9.33
N THR A 60 46.19 1.80 -10.14
CA THR A 60 47.65 2.03 -10.13
C THR A 60 48.10 3.03 -9.07
N GLY A 61 47.17 3.66 -8.34
CA GLY A 61 47.46 4.64 -7.30
C GLY A 61 47.87 6.03 -7.82
N VAL A 62 47.78 6.27 -9.13
CA VAL A 62 48.01 7.59 -9.76
C VAL A 62 46.99 8.61 -9.26
N LYS A 63 45.72 8.18 -9.13
CA LYS A 63 44.66 8.94 -8.48
C LYS A 63 44.22 8.24 -7.20
N LYS A 64 43.79 9.04 -6.22
CA LYS A 64 43.26 8.55 -4.94
C LYS A 64 41.90 9.17 -4.68
N ALA A 65 40.98 8.38 -4.11
CA ALA A 65 39.71 8.93 -3.66
C ALA A 65 39.96 9.92 -2.49
N PRO A 66 39.36 11.13 -2.53
CA PRO A 66 39.60 12.18 -1.54
C PRO A 66 38.87 11.96 -0.20
N ILE A 67 38.03 10.93 -0.14
CA ILE A 67 37.21 10.55 1.00
C ILE A 67 36.96 9.05 0.93
N HIS A 68 36.80 8.40 2.08
CA HIS A 68 36.44 7.00 2.12
C HIS A 68 35.05 6.80 1.47
N THR A 69 35.02 5.97 0.43
CA THR A 69 33.89 5.83 -0.49
C THR A 69 33.37 4.40 -0.47
N TYR A 70 32.13 4.22 -0.02
CA TYR A 70 31.43 2.94 -0.04
C TYR A 70 30.55 2.87 -1.28
N ILE A 71 30.65 1.76 -2.02
CA ILE A 71 29.88 1.54 -3.25
C ILE A 71 29.01 0.28 -3.14
N LEU A 72 27.85 0.31 -3.79
CA LEU A 72 27.06 -0.88 -4.07
C LEU A 72 27.65 -1.66 -5.25
N GLY A 73 27.13 -2.87 -5.46
CA GLY A 73 27.55 -3.79 -6.50
C GLY A 73 26.99 -3.46 -7.88
N ALA A 74 27.38 -4.27 -8.86
CA ALA A 74 26.95 -4.10 -10.25
C ALA A 74 25.42 -4.05 -10.38
N ALA A 75 24.92 -3.13 -11.20
CA ALA A 75 23.52 -3.08 -11.61
C ALA A 75 23.29 -3.69 -13.00
N SER A 76 24.37 -4.01 -13.72
CA SER A 76 24.32 -4.60 -15.07
C SER A 76 25.38 -5.67 -15.25
N GLN A 77 25.15 -6.59 -16.20
CA GLN A 77 26.10 -7.66 -16.50
C GLN A 77 27.48 -7.13 -16.96
N ALA A 78 27.50 -5.95 -17.60
CA ALA A 78 28.70 -5.38 -18.17
C ALA A 78 29.72 -4.92 -17.10
N THR A 79 29.27 -4.59 -15.90
CA THR A 79 30.10 -4.05 -14.81
C THR A 79 30.47 -5.10 -13.76
N VAL A 80 29.85 -6.29 -13.78
CA VAL A 80 30.12 -7.41 -12.85
C VAL A 80 31.62 -7.73 -12.73
N LYS A 81 32.37 -7.69 -13.83
CA LYS A 81 33.82 -7.97 -13.87
C LYS A 81 34.66 -7.10 -12.93
N ASN A 82 34.14 -5.95 -12.50
CA ASN A 82 34.84 -5.01 -11.63
C ASN A 82 34.66 -5.33 -10.13
N TYR A 83 33.82 -6.31 -9.80
CA TYR A 83 33.52 -6.72 -8.44
C TYR A 83 34.07 -8.14 -8.19
N PRO A 84 35.19 -8.28 -7.48
CA PRO A 84 35.92 -9.55 -7.40
C PRO A 84 35.34 -10.53 -6.37
N SER A 85 34.49 -10.06 -5.46
CA SER A 85 33.89 -10.85 -4.39
C SER A 85 32.39 -10.58 -4.31
N VAL A 86 31.62 -11.49 -3.71
CA VAL A 86 30.20 -11.28 -3.40
C VAL A 86 30.03 -10.63 -2.02
N GLU A 87 30.95 -10.87 -1.08
CA GLU A 87 30.85 -10.44 0.32
C GLU A 87 31.28 -8.99 0.55
N GLY A 88 31.85 -8.34 -0.46
CA GLY A 88 32.46 -7.02 -0.32
C GLY A 88 33.98 -7.11 -0.18
N CYS A 89 34.66 -6.02 -0.54
CA CYS A 89 36.11 -5.89 -0.40
C CYS A 89 36.53 -4.43 -0.62
N GLU A 90 37.71 -4.08 -0.12
CA GLU A 90 38.40 -2.88 -0.57
C GLU A 90 38.92 -3.11 -2.00
N LEU A 91 38.50 -2.29 -2.95
CA LEU A 91 38.90 -2.41 -4.35
C LEU A 91 40.24 -1.72 -4.59
N VAL A 92 40.38 -0.52 -4.03
CA VAL A 92 41.58 0.32 -4.00
C VAL A 92 41.52 1.19 -2.74
N GLU A 93 42.63 1.84 -2.39
CA GLU A 93 42.69 2.75 -1.23
C GLU A 93 41.49 3.73 -1.24
N ASN A 94 40.73 3.73 -0.15
CA ASN A 94 39.53 4.56 0.07
C ASN A 94 38.31 4.27 -0.80
N ILE A 95 38.28 3.17 -1.58
CA ILE A 95 37.08 2.73 -2.30
C ILE A 95 36.75 1.29 -1.92
N THR A 96 35.67 1.12 -1.19
CA THR A 96 35.22 -0.16 -0.65
C THR A 96 33.88 -0.55 -1.25
N TYR A 97 33.83 -1.72 -1.88
CA TYR A 97 32.59 -2.35 -2.27
C TYR A 97 31.99 -3.07 -1.06
N LEU A 98 30.74 -2.74 -0.72
CA LEU A 98 30.08 -3.24 0.48
C LEU A 98 29.69 -4.72 0.41
N GLY A 99 29.53 -5.29 -0.79
CA GLY A 99 29.01 -6.64 -0.97
C GLY A 99 27.59 -6.66 -1.53
N ARG A 100 27.07 -7.86 -1.78
CA ARG A 100 25.72 -8.04 -2.35
C ARG A 100 24.63 -7.54 -1.40
N ARG A 101 24.80 -7.82 -0.10
CA ARG A 101 23.89 -7.39 0.96
C ARG A 101 24.62 -7.36 2.29
N GLY A 102 24.12 -6.60 3.26
CA GLY A 102 24.65 -6.67 4.62
C GLY A 102 24.32 -5.46 5.48
N ILE A 103 24.98 -5.41 6.64
CA ILE A 103 24.95 -4.30 7.57
C ILE A 103 26.38 -3.84 7.80
N PHE A 104 26.68 -2.62 7.38
CA PHE A 104 27.90 -1.94 7.74
C PHE A 104 27.69 -1.19 9.05
N THR A 105 28.57 -1.42 10.04
CA THR A 105 28.55 -0.70 11.31
C THR A 105 29.83 0.11 11.46
N GLY A 106 29.71 1.43 11.39
CA GLY A 106 30.83 2.34 11.57
C GLY A 106 31.27 2.43 13.03
N VAL A 107 32.49 2.91 13.26
CA VAL A 107 33.08 3.10 14.61
C VAL A 107 32.26 4.04 15.50
N SER A 108 31.53 4.98 14.89
CA SER A 108 30.61 5.91 15.55
C SER A 108 29.29 5.27 15.98
N GLY A 109 29.05 4.00 15.63
CA GLY A 109 27.78 3.31 15.84
C GLY A 109 26.75 3.55 14.73
N LEU A 110 27.12 4.22 13.64
CA LEU A 110 26.27 4.38 12.44
C LEU A 110 26.00 3.01 11.80
N GLN A 111 24.72 2.69 11.58
CA GLN A 111 24.31 1.43 10.95
C GLN A 111 23.75 1.66 9.54
N ILE A 112 24.41 1.08 8.54
CA ILE A 112 24.02 1.18 7.14
C ILE A 112 23.63 -0.21 6.64
N ALA A 113 22.35 -0.41 6.34
CA ALA A 113 21.88 -1.57 5.59
C ALA A 113 22.07 -1.33 4.09
N TYR A 114 22.43 -2.37 3.35
CA TYR A 114 22.61 -2.25 1.92
C TYR A 114 22.18 -3.51 1.17
N VAL A 115 21.68 -3.32 -0.05
CA VAL A 115 21.41 -4.37 -1.04
C VAL A 115 21.82 -3.85 -2.42
N SER A 116 22.69 -4.59 -3.07
CA SER A 116 23.30 -4.25 -4.35
C SER A 116 22.54 -4.86 -5.53
N GLY A 117 22.50 -4.14 -6.65
CA GLY A 117 21.98 -4.66 -7.91
C GLY A 117 20.45 -4.57 -8.04
N GLN A 118 19.89 -5.47 -8.86
CA GLN A 118 18.47 -5.47 -9.23
C GLN A 118 17.72 -6.70 -8.74
N GLU A 119 16.41 -6.61 -8.57
CA GLU A 119 15.58 -7.77 -8.23
C GLU A 119 15.67 -8.82 -9.34
N ALA A 120 16.00 -10.07 -8.97
CA ALA A 120 16.06 -11.17 -9.92
C ALA A 120 14.67 -11.48 -10.51
N MET A 121 14.56 -11.53 -11.84
CA MET A 121 13.32 -11.93 -12.53
C MET A 121 13.22 -13.43 -12.79
N PHE A 122 14.36 -14.14 -12.79
CA PHE A 122 14.46 -15.55 -13.11
C PHE A 122 15.52 -16.23 -12.23
N GLU A 123 15.37 -17.55 -12.05
CA GLU A 123 16.38 -18.39 -11.40
C GLU A 123 17.13 -19.23 -12.45
N PRO A 124 18.47 -19.37 -12.35
CA PRO A 124 19.34 -18.81 -11.32
C PRO A 124 19.56 -17.30 -11.49
N ALA A 125 19.65 -16.59 -10.36
CA ALA A 125 19.85 -15.14 -10.37
C ALA A 125 21.20 -14.75 -10.99
N LEU A 126 21.17 -13.71 -11.82
CA LEU A 126 22.38 -13.15 -12.43
C LEU A 126 23.26 -12.50 -11.36
N ALA A 127 24.56 -12.37 -11.63
CA ALA A 127 25.54 -11.87 -10.65
C ALA A 127 25.29 -10.42 -10.19
N HIS A 128 24.54 -9.63 -10.98
CA HIS A 128 24.13 -8.26 -10.69
C HIS A 128 22.70 -8.17 -10.11
N CYS A 129 22.12 -9.30 -9.71
CA CYS A 129 20.80 -9.36 -9.10
C CYS A 129 20.85 -9.87 -7.65
N PHE A 130 19.89 -9.42 -6.84
CA PHE A 130 19.61 -9.97 -5.52
C PHE A 130 18.34 -10.83 -5.54
N THR A 131 18.25 -11.78 -4.62
CA THR A 131 17.08 -12.68 -4.49
C THR A 131 16.26 -12.41 -3.22
N SER A 132 15.12 -13.07 -3.09
CA SER A 132 14.33 -13.07 -1.86
C SER A 132 15.10 -13.66 -0.66
N GLU A 133 15.95 -14.66 -0.92
CA GLU A 133 16.80 -15.30 0.09
C GLU A 133 17.85 -14.33 0.63
N ASP A 134 18.46 -13.53 -0.26
CA ASP A 134 19.35 -12.45 0.11
C ASP A 134 18.66 -11.48 1.09
N LEU A 135 17.48 -10.99 0.74
CA LEU A 135 16.73 -10.08 1.60
C LEU A 135 16.34 -10.73 2.93
N THR A 136 15.89 -11.97 2.91
CA THR A 136 15.51 -12.71 4.12
C THR A 136 16.70 -12.85 5.06
N ALA A 137 17.87 -13.22 4.55
CA ALA A 137 19.07 -13.38 5.33
C ALA A 137 19.66 -12.05 5.85
N LEU A 138 19.28 -10.91 5.25
CA LEU A 138 19.56 -9.58 5.80
C LEU A 138 18.58 -9.20 6.92
N VAL A 139 17.29 -9.43 6.69
CA VAL A 139 16.21 -8.88 7.54
C VAL A 139 15.96 -9.72 8.79
N VAL A 140 15.87 -11.04 8.66
CA VAL A 140 15.47 -11.95 9.76
C VAL A 140 16.33 -11.79 11.02
N PRO A 141 17.68 -11.71 10.94
CA PRO A 141 18.51 -11.52 12.14
C PRO A 141 18.25 -10.19 12.86
N LEU A 142 17.83 -9.15 12.13
CA LEU A 142 17.57 -7.82 12.67
C LEU A 142 16.20 -7.76 13.34
N ILE A 143 15.15 -8.21 12.65
CA ILE A 143 13.77 -8.10 13.18
C ILE A 143 13.51 -9.07 14.34
N ASN A 144 14.23 -10.20 14.41
CA ASN A 144 14.14 -11.12 15.55
C ASN A 144 14.80 -10.57 16.82
N ASN A 145 15.59 -9.49 16.71
CA ASN A 145 16.11 -8.79 17.87
C ASN A 145 15.03 -7.85 18.43
N SER A 146 14.49 -8.15 19.61
CA SER A 146 13.46 -7.33 20.27
C SER A 146 13.87 -5.89 20.57
N LYS A 147 15.17 -5.58 20.50
CA LYS A 147 15.71 -4.22 20.64
C LYS A 147 15.87 -3.48 19.30
N PHE A 148 15.60 -4.13 18.17
CA PHE A 148 15.70 -3.53 16.86
C PHE A 148 14.61 -2.47 16.68
N ARG A 149 15.03 -1.24 16.38
CA ARG A 149 14.12 -0.10 16.17
C ARG A 149 14.07 0.35 14.71
N GLY A 150 15.12 0.06 13.96
CA GLY A 150 15.35 0.47 12.58
C GLY A 150 16.85 0.60 12.32
N VAL A 151 17.21 1.14 11.15
CA VAL A 151 18.60 1.43 10.76
C VAL A 151 18.79 2.91 10.44
N ASP A 152 20.02 3.42 10.52
CA ASP A 152 20.29 4.82 10.20
C ASP A 152 20.11 5.09 8.71
N ILE A 153 20.68 4.23 7.86
CA ILE A 153 20.67 4.39 6.41
C ILE A 153 20.38 3.05 5.74
N LEU A 154 19.51 3.05 4.73
CA LEU A 154 19.32 1.97 3.78
C LEU A 154 19.82 2.41 2.40
N LEU A 155 20.67 1.61 1.78
CA LEU A 155 21.18 1.80 0.43
C LEU A 155 20.65 0.71 -0.49
N THR A 156 19.97 1.10 -1.57
CA THR A 156 19.55 0.16 -2.62
C THR A 156 19.83 0.76 -3.98
N SER A 157 20.21 -0.04 -4.96
CA SER A 157 20.36 0.49 -6.32
C SER A 157 19.00 0.81 -6.94
N GLN A 158 18.05 -0.14 -6.89
CA GLN A 158 16.67 0.08 -7.33
C GLN A 158 15.84 0.87 -6.32
N TRP A 159 14.83 1.58 -6.82
CA TRP A 159 13.85 2.26 -5.97
C TRP A 159 12.90 1.25 -5.32
N PRO A 160 12.37 1.53 -4.12
CA PRO A 160 11.20 0.82 -3.62
C PRO A 160 9.96 1.15 -4.46
N ARG A 161 9.24 0.12 -4.89
CA ARG A 161 7.98 0.30 -5.64
C ARG A 161 6.94 1.01 -4.79
N GLY A 162 6.23 1.98 -5.39
CA GLY A 162 5.17 2.72 -4.69
C GLY A 162 5.67 3.82 -3.76
N VAL A 163 6.97 4.13 -3.74
CA VAL A 163 7.56 5.13 -2.82
C VAL A 163 6.93 6.52 -2.94
N TRP A 164 6.28 6.85 -4.04
CA TRP A 164 5.56 8.11 -4.24
C TRP A 164 4.18 8.17 -3.56
N GLN A 165 3.62 7.05 -3.12
CA GLN A 165 2.31 7.03 -2.46
C GLN A 165 2.30 7.95 -1.23
N TYR A 166 1.19 8.67 -1.06
CA TYR A 166 0.97 9.70 -0.02
C TYR A 166 1.94 10.90 -0.07
N GLY A 167 2.92 10.91 -0.98
CA GLY A 167 3.92 11.97 -1.12
C GLY A 167 3.75 12.77 -2.41
N ASN A 168 4.81 13.49 -2.77
CA ASN A 168 4.92 14.20 -4.04
C ASN A 168 5.12 13.23 -5.21
N ASN A 169 4.68 13.58 -6.42
CA ASN A 169 4.86 12.71 -7.59
C ASN A 169 6.27 12.86 -8.19
N PRO A 170 6.94 11.75 -8.54
CA PRO A 170 8.22 11.79 -9.23
C PRO A 170 8.04 11.99 -10.74
N GLU A 171 9.08 12.46 -11.42
CA GLU A 171 9.12 12.60 -12.89
C GLU A 171 9.40 11.28 -13.63
N VAL A 172 9.39 10.14 -12.94
CA VAL A 172 9.66 8.81 -13.52
C VAL A 172 8.36 8.08 -13.84
N ASN A 173 8.42 7.08 -14.73
CA ASN A 173 7.27 6.23 -15.01
C ASN A 173 6.96 5.30 -13.82
N THR A 174 5.95 5.68 -13.04
CA THR A 174 5.52 4.97 -11.83
C THR A 174 4.96 3.57 -12.08
N LYS A 175 4.61 3.20 -13.34
CA LYS A 175 4.12 1.85 -13.65
C LYS A 175 5.25 0.81 -13.68
N THR A 176 6.44 1.22 -14.12
CA THR A 176 7.59 0.34 -14.33
C THR A 176 8.68 0.53 -13.28
N CYS A 177 8.69 1.67 -12.60
CA CYS A 177 9.70 2.02 -11.60
C CYS A 177 9.59 1.18 -10.32
N GLY A 178 10.75 0.74 -9.85
CA GLY A 178 10.95 0.21 -8.50
C GLY A 178 10.58 -1.27 -8.30
N SER A 179 11.13 -1.80 -7.22
CA SER A 179 11.05 -3.19 -6.78
C SER A 179 10.11 -3.35 -5.58
N SER A 180 9.22 -4.35 -5.65
CA SER A 180 8.35 -4.74 -4.53
C SER A 180 9.15 -5.32 -3.37
N ALA A 181 10.24 -6.02 -3.68
CA ALA A 181 11.14 -6.58 -2.68
C ALA A 181 11.88 -5.47 -1.90
N VAL A 182 12.31 -4.40 -2.59
CA VAL A 182 12.92 -3.22 -1.95
C VAL A 182 11.89 -2.45 -1.10
N ALA A 183 10.63 -2.37 -1.53
CA ALA A 183 9.56 -1.77 -0.72
C ALA A 183 9.35 -2.52 0.61
N ASN A 184 9.25 -3.85 0.56
CA ASN A 184 9.16 -4.69 1.76
C ASN A 184 10.39 -4.55 2.66
N LEU A 185 11.59 -4.50 2.06
CA LEU A 185 12.83 -4.27 2.79
C LEU A 185 12.80 -2.94 3.57
N ALA A 186 12.38 -1.85 2.93
CA ALA A 186 12.28 -0.54 3.56
C ALA A 186 11.23 -0.52 4.69
N GLU A 187 10.09 -1.19 4.50
CA GLU A 187 9.04 -1.35 5.51
C GLU A 187 9.57 -2.06 6.77
N LYS A 188 10.29 -3.18 6.60
CA LYS A 188 10.80 -3.99 7.71
C LYS A 188 11.99 -3.36 8.42
N LEU A 189 12.90 -2.72 7.67
CA LEU A 189 14.12 -2.14 8.25
C LEU A 189 13.91 -0.74 8.83
N LYS A 190 12.79 -0.07 8.53
CA LYS A 190 12.44 1.26 9.04
C LYS A 190 13.67 2.20 9.02
N PRO A 191 14.28 2.51 7.87
CA PRO A 191 15.49 3.33 7.85
C PRO A 191 15.21 4.79 8.19
N ARG A 192 16.17 5.56 8.71
CA ARG A 192 16.01 7.02 8.81
C ARG A 192 16.20 7.72 7.47
N TYR A 193 17.14 7.21 6.67
CA TYR A 193 17.39 7.65 5.30
C TYR A 193 17.41 6.44 4.36
N HIS A 194 16.75 6.55 3.22
CA HIS A 194 16.83 5.56 2.16
C HIS A 194 17.29 6.22 0.87
N PHE A 195 18.45 5.83 0.38
CA PHE A 195 19.02 6.32 -0.87
C PHE A 195 18.90 5.28 -1.99
N ALA A 196 18.47 5.73 -3.17
CA ALA A 196 18.37 4.91 -4.39
C ALA A 196 18.80 5.64 -5.67
N ALA A 197 18.98 4.90 -6.77
CA ALA A 197 19.45 5.42 -8.06
C ALA A 197 18.83 4.64 -9.26
N LEU A 198 19.57 4.43 -10.35
CA LEU A 198 19.22 3.67 -11.57
C LEU A 198 18.12 4.26 -12.47
N GLU A 199 17.24 5.12 -11.96
CA GLU A 199 16.17 5.74 -12.76
C GLU A 199 16.63 7.02 -13.49
N GLY A 200 17.91 7.41 -13.37
CA GLY A 200 18.46 8.62 -14.00
C GLY A 200 17.81 9.93 -13.53
N ALA A 201 17.06 9.90 -12.43
CA ALA A 201 16.23 10.99 -11.93
C ALA A 201 16.59 11.35 -10.48
N HIS A 202 16.38 12.63 -10.14
CA HIS A 202 16.39 13.07 -8.76
C HIS A 202 14.96 13.13 -8.25
N TYR A 203 14.72 12.55 -7.08
CA TYR A 203 13.43 12.62 -6.41
C TYR A 203 13.64 12.63 -4.90
N GLU A 204 13.19 13.71 -4.26
CA GLU A 204 13.23 13.89 -2.82
C GLU A 204 11.79 13.84 -2.33
N ARG A 205 11.43 12.76 -1.64
CA ARG A 205 10.08 12.54 -1.14
C ARG A 205 9.89 13.31 0.16
N ALA A 206 8.67 13.81 0.41
CA ALA A 206 8.23 14.14 1.76
C ALA A 206 8.54 12.96 2.73
N PRO A 207 8.87 13.18 4.01
CA PRO A 207 9.19 12.09 4.93
C PRO A 207 7.97 11.20 5.19
N TYR A 208 8.16 9.92 5.54
CA TYR A 208 7.05 9.08 6.00
C TYR A 208 7.30 8.49 7.39
N ARG A 209 6.21 8.26 8.14
CA ARG A 209 6.24 7.65 9.47
C ARG A 209 6.54 6.16 9.39
N ASN A 210 7.29 5.62 10.36
CA ASN A 210 7.52 4.16 10.49
C ASN A 210 6.63 3.50 11.56
N HIS A 211 5.51 4.14 11.87
CA HIS A 211 4.51 3.68 12.84
C HIS A 211 3.11 4.10 12.39
N THR A 212 2.10 3.37 12.86
CA THR A 212 0.69 3.74 12.63
C THR A 212 0.21 4.70 13.70
N VAL A 213 -0.20 5.91 13.29
CA VAL A 213 -0.64 6.96 14.22
C VAL A 213 -1.82 6.45 15.07
N LEU A 214 -1.79 6.75 16.37
CA LEU A 214 -2.78 6.31 17.38
C LEU A 214 -2.84 4.79 17.67
N GLN A 215 -2.19 3.93 16.87
CA GLN A 215 -2.16 2.48 17.10
C GLN A 215 -0.83 2.02 17.69
N GLU A 216 0.26 2.60 17.21
CA GLU A 216 1.62 2.26 17.62
C GLU A 216 2.28 3.43 18.34
N LYS A 217 3.33 3.14 19.11
CA LYS A 217 4.18 4.20 19.67
C LYS A 217 4.83 4.96 18.52
N ALA A 218 5.09 6.26 18.71
CA ALA A 218 5.78 7.06 17.71
C ALA A 218 7.19 6.49 17.44
N HIS A 219 7.49 6.26 16.17
CA HIS A 219 8.82 5.89 15.67
C HIS A 219 9.39 7.02 14.82
N HIS A 220 10.70 6.97 14.57
CA HIS A 220 11.36 7.89 13.65
C HIS A 220 10.76 7.82 12.24
N VAL A 221 11.01 8.87 11.47
CA VAL A 221 10.59 8.97 10.07
C VAL A 221 11.67 8.46 9.13
N THR A 222 11.25 8.02 7.94
CA THR A 222 12.14 7.75 6.82
C THR A 222 12.14 8.93 5.85
N ARG A 223 13.33 9.31 5.38
CA ARG A 223 13.53 10.25 4.27
C ARG A 223 14.04 9.48 3.06
N PHE A 224 13.25 9.42 2.00
CA PHE A 224 13.65 8.78 0.75
C PHE A 224 14.22 9.80 -0.23
N ILE A 225 15.42 9.55 -0.73
CA ILE A 225 16.11 10.40 -1.70
C ILE A 225 16.67 9.52 -2.82
N ALA A 226 16.16 9.71 -4.02
CA ALA A 226 16.75 9.16 -5.22
C ALA A 226 17.64 10.18 -5.92
N LEU A 227 18.78 9.72 -6.42
CA LEU A 227 19.83 10.56 -6.99
C LEU A 227 20.06 10.26 -8.47
N ALA A 228 20.17 11.31 -9.26
CA ALA A 228 20.42 11.20 -10.69
C ALA A 228 21.88 10.80 -11.00
N THR A 229 22.16 10.57 -12.29
CA THR A 229 23.50 10.29 -12.79
C THR A 229 24.44 11.49 -12.68
N VAL A 230 25.71 11.25 -12.36
CA VAL A 230 26.78 12.25 -12.37
C VAL A 230 26.87 12.93 -13.74
N ASN A 231 26.93 14.26 -13.73
CA ASN A 231 26.98 15.11 -14.92
C ASN A 231 25.84 14.83 -15.93
N ASN A 232 24.65 14.48 -15.44
CA ASN A 232 23.49 14.33 -16.32
C ASN A 232 23.16 15.65 -17.08
N PRO A 233 22.72 15.58 -18.35
CA PRO A 233 22.45 16.76 -19.17
C PRO A 233 21.39 17.71 -18.59
N ALA A 234 20.42 17.14 -17.86
CA ALA A 234 19.33 17.88 -17.23
C ALA A 234 19.75 18.61 -15.94
N LYS A 235 21.02 18.51 -15.53
CA LYS A 235 21.57 19.11 -14.29
C LYS A 235 20.78 18.73 -13.03
N LYS A 236 20.12 17.58 -13.03
CA LYS A 236 19.43 17.00 -11.88
C LYS A 236 20.43 16.71 -10.76
N LYS A 237 20.00 16.84 -9.51
CA LYS A 237 20.85 16.63 -8.33
C LYS A 237 21.26 15.16 -8.23
N TYR A 238 22.58 14.92 -8.31
CA TYR A 238 23.20 13.60 -8.24
C TYR A 238 23.98 13.37 -6.94
N LEU A 239 24.17 14.43 -6.15
CA LEU A 239 24.94 14.40 -4.90
C LEU A 239 24.12 15.07 -3.79
N TYR A 240 24.03 14.40 -2.65
CA TYR A 240 23.28 14.85 -1.48
C TYR A 240 24.20 14.90 -0.27
N ALA A 241 24.25 16.03 0.43
CA ALA A 241 25.07 16.23 1.60
C ALA A 241 24.18 16.37 2.83
N PHE A 242 24.44 15.60 3.88
CA PHE A 242 23.67 15.67 5.12
C PHE A 242 24.49 15.27 6.33
N ASN A 243 23.94 15.61 7.49
CA ASN A 243 24.50 15.28 8.78
C ASN A 243 23.57 14.30 9.48
N ILE A 244 24.11 13.28 10.13
CA ILE A 244 23.35 12.28 10.87
C ILE A 244 24.03 11.95 12.20
N VAL A 245 23.26 12.02 13.28
CA VAL A 245 23.65 11.44 14.57
C VAL A 245 23.10 10.01 14.60
N PRO A 246 23.93 8.97 14.79
CA PRO A 246 23.48 7.58 14.80
C PRO A 246 22.36 7.31 15.82
N MET A 247 21.40 6.47 15.45
CA MET A 247 20.28 6.06 16.30
C MET A 247 20.73 5.49 17.65
N LYS A 248 21.90 4.85 17.67
CA LYS A 248 22.48 4.26 18.89
C LYS A 248 22.80 5.30 19.97
N VAL A 249 23.13 6.53 19.58
CA VAL A 249 23.56 7.61 20.49
C VAL A 249 22.59 8.80 20.50
N MET A 250 21.65 8.86 19.56
CA MET A 250 20.62 9.91 19.51
C MET A 250 19.64 9.79 20.68
N ASP A 251 19.24 10.94 21.24
CA ASP A 251 18.19 11.01 22.25
C ASP A 251 16.86 10.41 21.73
N PRO A 252 16.20 9.49 22.47
CA PRO A 252 14.97 8.85 22.02
C PRO A 252 13.81 9.81 21.73
N SER A 253 13.72 10.95 22.43
CA SER A 253 12.66 11.94 22.20
C SER A 253 12.90 12.74 20.93
N GLU A 254 14.16 13.04 20.59
CA GLU A 254 14.55 13.64 19.31
C GLU A 254 14.31 12.68 18.15
N LEU A 255 14.61 11.39 18.35
CA LEU A 255 14.47 10.36 17.32
C LEU A 255 13.03 10.22 16.81
N VAL A 256 12.04 10.37 17.68
CA VAL A 256 10.62 10.19 17.35
C VAL A 256 9.92 11.48 16.89
N LYS A 257 10.64 12.60 16.78
CA LYS A 257 10.06 13.85 16.28
C LYS A 257 9.57 13.71 14.84
N GLN A 258 8.37 14.24 14.61
CA GLN A 258 7.67 14.19 13.34
C GLN A 258 7.77 15.56 12.65
N PRO A 259 8.30 15.64 11.42
CA PRO A 259 8.21 16.85 10.59
C PRO A 259 6.75 17.23 10.30
N GLN A 260 6.50 18.49 9.97
CA GLN A 260 5.15 18.98 9.65
C GLN A 260 4.58 18.37 8.35
N ASP A 261 5.45 18.07 7.39
CA ASP A 261 5.14 17.52 6.07
C ASP A 261 5.18 15.98 6.03
N VAL A 262 5.25 15.32 7.18
CA VAL A 262 5.36 13.86 7.23
C VAL A 262 4.05 13.20 6.78
N THR A 263 4.18 12.17 5.96
CA THR A 263 3.08 11.39 5.40
C THR A 263 2.97 10.03 6.08
N GLU A 264 1.92 9.28 5.75
CA GLU A 264 1.86 7.84 6.06
C GLU A 264 2.91 7.04 5.31
N ASN A 265 3.24 5.85 5.81
CA ASN A 265 4.20 4.94 5.20
C ASN A 265 3.68 4.44 3.84
N PRO A 266 4.40 4.68 2.72
CA PRO A 266 3.97 4.23 1.40
C PRO A 266 3.97 2.70 1.23
N PHE A 267 4.55 1.97 2.18
CA PHE A 267 4.68 0.52 2.13
C PHE A 267 3.84 -0.20 3.17
N ALA A 268 3.27 0.52 4.16
CA ALA A 268 2.54 -0.12 5.24
C ALA A 268 1.37 -0.94 4.70
N ARG A 269 1.49 -2.25 4.82
CA ARG A 269 0.43 -3.20 4.47
C ARG A 269 -0.54 -3.36 5.64
N SER A 270 -1.81 -3.56 5.31
CA SER A 270 -2.80 -4.05 6.29
C SER A 270 -2.35 -5.40 6.85
N ALA A 271 -2.55 -5.65 8.15
CA ALA A 271 -2.15 -6.88 8.85
C ALA A 271 -2.73 -8.20 8.27
N LYS A 272 -3.58 -8.14 7.24
CA LYS A 272 -4.08 -9.29 6.49
C LYS A 272 -3.08 -9.83 5.44
N ASP A 273 -2.01 -9.10 5.13
CA ASP A 273 -1.07 -9.43 4.04
C ASP A 273 0.09 -10.36 4.48
N ASP A 274 0.33 -10.53 5.79
CA ASP A 274 1.47 -11.29 6.34
C ASP A 274 1.20 -12.80 6.50
N THR A 275 -0.07 -13.23 6.58
CA THR A 275 -0.41 -14.66 6.72
C THR A 275 -0.17 -15.48 5.46
N ASN A 276 -0.04 -14.84 4.29
CA ASN A 276 0.09 -15.53 3.01
C ASN A 276 1.54 -15.84 2.60
N ARG A 277 2.56 -15.34 3.34
CA ARG A 277 3.97 -15.51 2.97
C ARG A 277 4.74 -16.57 3.76
N GLN A 278 4.18 -17.12 4.84
CA GLN A 278 4.87 -18.15 5.64
C GLN A 278 4.72 -19.59 5.09
N LYS A 279 4.03 -19.82 3.96
CA LYS A 279 3.86 -21.16 3.37
C LYS A 279 4.66 -21.48 2.11
N THR A 280 5.39 -20.54 1.52
CA THR A 280 6.09 -20.80 0.25
C THR A 280 7.59 -20.97 0.46
N SER A 281 7.98 -22.15 0.93
CA SER A 281 9.27 -22.76 0.59
C SER A 281 9.00 -24.06 -0.15
N PHE A 282 9.56 -24.17 -1.36
CA PHE A 282 9.58 -25.33 -2.28
C PHE A 282 8.32 -25.62 -3.10
N SER A 283 8.31 -25.14 -4.35
CA SER A 283 8.23 -25.99 -5.56
C SER A 283 7.89 -25.14 -6.80
N LEU A 284 8.83 -25.07 -7.74
CA LEU A 284 8.63 -24.56 -9.10
C LEU A 284 7.73 -25.51 -9.89
N ALA A 285 6.63 -24.99 -10.44
CA ALA A 285 6.08 -25.39 -11.73
C ALA A 285 5.16 -24.28 -12.23
N ALA A 286 5.37 -23.87 -13.48
CA ALA A 286 4.55 -22.89 -14.18
C ALA A 286 3.12 -23.42 -14.34
N GLU A 287 2.12 -22.66 -13.89
CA GLU A 287 0.74 -22.76 -14.35
C GLU A 287 -0.05 -21.51 -13.94
N GLU A 288 -1.05 -21.18 -14.76
CA GLU A 288 -1.78 -19.92 -14.87
C GLU A 288 -2.35 -19.36 -13.54
N VAL A 289 -2.21 -18.04 -13.36
CA VAL A 289 -2.72 -17.31 -12.20
C VAL A 289 -4.25 -17.32 -12.19
N ARG A 290 -4.84 -18.25 -11.45
CA ARG A 290 -6.17 -18.11 -10.86
C ARG A 290 -5.99 -17.61 -9.42
N GLU A 291 -6.37 -16.37 -9.16
CA GLU A 291 -6.37 -15.78 -7.81
C GLU A 291 -7.20 -16.63 -6.85
N GLU A 292 -6.54 -17.26 -5.87
CA GLU A 292 -7.22 -17.98 -4.80
C GLU A 292 -7.85 -16.99 -3.81
N ARG A 293 -9.19 -17.01 -3.80
CA ARG A 293 -10.07 -16.24 -2.92
C ARG A 293 -9.84 -16.65 -1.46
N SER A 294 -9.55 -15.69 -0.59
CA SER A 294 -9.40 -15.88 0.86
C SER A 294 -10.59 -16.64 1.45
N GLN A 295 -10.35 -17.82 2.03
CA GLN A 295 -11.41 -18.61 2.67
C GLN A 295 -11.60 -18.19 4.14
N PRO A 296 -12.86 -18.11 4.61
CA PRO A 296 -13.18 -17.76 6.00
C PRO A 296 -12.80 -18.85 7.00
N SER A 297 -12.58 -18.46 8.26
CA SER A 297 -12.33 -19.35 9.40
C SER A 297 -13.59 -20.11 9.89
N GLY A 298 -14.53 -20.38 8.98
CA GLY A 298 -15.83 -20.99 9.21
C GLY A 298 -16.71 -20.89 7.95
N PRO A 299 -17.87 -21.56 7.88
CA PRO A 299 -18.70 -21.49 6.69
C PRO A 299 -19.34 -20.11 6.53
N CYS A 300 -18.90 -19.34 5.53
CA CYS A 300 -19.52 -18.07 5.18
C CYS A 300 -20.71 -18.30 4.25
N TRP A 301 -21.84 -17.65 4.53
CA TRP A 301 -23.09 -17.78 3.77
C TRP A 301 -23.09 -16.94 2.49
N PHE A 302 -22.11 -16.05 2.34
CA PHE A 302 -21.99 -15.07 1.25
C PHE A 302 -20.75 -15.30 0.36
N CYS A 303 -19.89 -16.25 0.69
CA CYS A 303 -18.81 -16.64 -0.21
C CYS A 303 -19.37 -17.56 -1.30
N LEU A 304 -19.29 -17.19 -2.58
CA LEU A 304 -19.69 -18.07 -3.69
C LEU A 304 -18.97 -19.43 -3.70
N ALA A 305 -17.77 -19.49 -3.12
CA ALA A 305 -17.00 -20.73 -2.95
C ALA A 305 -17.48 -21.60 -1.78
N SER A 306 -18.35 -21.09 -0.91
CA SER A 306 -18.91 -21.84 0.22
C SER A 306 -20.01 -22.81 -0.24
N PRO A 307 -20.04 -24.05 0.24
CA PRO A 307 -21.14 -24.98 -0.03
C PRO A 307 -22.46 -24.53 0.61
N GLN A 308 -22.45 -23.57 1.54
CA GLN A 308 -23.63 -23.05 2.23
C GLN A 308 -24.24 -21.81 1.56
N VAL A 309 -23.70 -21.37 0.42
CA VAL A 309 -24.24 -20.21 -0.30
C VAL A 309 -25.53 -20.58 -1.02
N GLU A 310 -26.55 -19.73 -0.86
CA GLU A 310 -27.87 -19.87 -1.49
C GLU A 310 -27.79 -19.43 -2.96
N LYS A 311 -27.22 -20.29 -3.82
CA LYS A 311 -26.91 -19.96 -5.23
C LYS A 311 -28.15 -19.53 -6.04
N HIS A 312 -29.34 -19.97 -5.66
CA HIS A 312 -30.57 -19.60 -6.35
C HIS A 312 -30.91 -18.12 -6.23
N LEU A 313 -30.38 -17.41 -5.23
CA LEU A 313 -30.58 -15.98 -5.01
C LEU A 313 -29.65 -15.08 -5.83
N VAL A 314 -28.64 -15.62 -6.53
CA VAL A 314 -27.66 -14.82 -7.29
C VAL A 314 -28.31 -14.24 -8.55
N ILE A 315 -28.27 -12.93 -8.76
CA ILE A 315 -28.89 -12.25 -9.89
C ILE A 315 -27.89 -12.08 -11.05
N SER A 316 -26.69 -11.59 -10.74
CA SER A 316 -25.63 -11.30 -11.71
C SER A 316 -24.26 -11.59 -11.08
N ILE A 317 -23.28 -11.97 -11.89
CA ILE A 317 -21.91 -12.28 -11.44
C ILE A 317 -20.93 -11.53 -12.34
N GLY A 318 -20.19 -10.59 -11.76
CA GLY A 318 -19.09 -9.91 -12.42
C GLY A 318 -17.75 -10.59 -12.15
N THR A 319 -16.67 -9.85 -12.39
CA THR A 319 -15.30 -10.33 -12.21
C THR A 319 -14.92 -10.44 -10.74
N HIS A 320 -15.30 -9.46 -9.93
CA HIS A 320 -14.91 -9.29 -8.52
C HIS A 320 -16.10 -9.19 -7.55
N CYS A 321 -17.27 -8.82 -8.02
CA CYS A 321 -18.52 -8.65 -7.28
C CYS A 321 -19.65 -9.44 -7.94
N TYR A 322 -20.65 -9.78 -7.16
CA TYR A 322 -21.89 -10.38 -7.65
C TYR A 322 -23.09 -9.72 -6.96
N LEU A 323 -24.22 -9.74 -7.65
CA LEU A 323 -25.49 -9.23 -7.18
C LEU A 323 -26.34 -10.41 -6.71
N ALA A 324 -27.00 -10.31 -5.56
CA ALA A 324 -27.93 -11.32 -5.08
C ALA A 324 -29.18 -10.70 -4.45
N MET A 325 -30.31 -11.41 -4.54
CA MET A 325 -31.54 -11.03 -3.88
C MET A 325 -31.38 -11.19 -2.35
N ALA A 326 -31.85 -10.20 -1.58
CA ALA A 326 -31.81 -10.26 -0.13
C ALA A 326 -32.85 -11.24 0.40
N LYS A 327 -32.41 -12.26 1.15
CA LYS A 327 -33.31 -13.18 1.85
C LYS A 327 -34.17 -12.42 2.85
N GLY A 328 -35.49 -12.51 2.74
CA GLY A 328 -36.42 -11.71 3.54
C GLY A 328 -36.24 -10.20 3.30
N GLY A 329 -36.10 -9.79 2.04
CA GLY A 329 -35.98 -8.38 1.63
C GLY A 329 -37.12 -7.48 2.17
N LEU A 330 -36.87 -6.18 2.28
CA LEU A 330 -37.91 -5.21 2.67
C LEU A 330 -38.91 -5.03 1.53
N THR A 331 -38.40 -5.03 0.31
CA THR A 331 -39.12 -4.97 -0.96
C THR A 331 -38.75 -6.18 -1.82
N PRO A 332 -39.57 -6.57 -2.82
CA PRO A 332 -39.25 -7.66 -3.76
C PRO A 332 -37.93 -7.45 -4.51
N ARG A 333 -37.54 -6.18 -4.71
CA ARG A 333 -36.33 -5.77 -5.41
C ARG A 333 -35.16 -5.40 -4.48
N HIS A 334 -35.21 -5.79 -3.20
CA HIS A 334 -34.11 -5.57 -2.27
C HIS A 334 -32.95 -6.51 -2.64
N VAL A 335 -31.82 -5.94 -3.04
CA VAL A 335 -30.63 -6.68 -3.46
C VAL A 335 -29.41 -6.36 -2.58
N LEU A 336 -28.41 -7.23 -2.69
CA LEU A 336 -27.13 -7.13 -2.03
C LEU A 336 -26.04 -7.09 -3.11
N ILE A 337 -25.16 -6.09 -3.05
CA ILE A 337 -23.89 -6.12 -3.79
C ILE A 337 -22.85 -6.74 -2.86
N LEU A 338 -22.26 -7.86 -3.29
CA LEU A 338 -21.30 -8.60 -2.50
C LEU A 338 -20.01 -8.80 -3.30
N PRO A 339 -18.83 -8.64 -2.69
CA PRO A 339 -17.61 -9.07 -3.34
C PRO A 339 -17.58 -10.60 -3.36
N ILE A 340 -17.01 -11.14 -4.44
CA ILE A 340 -16.80 -12.58 -4.61
C ILE A 340 -15.71 -13.07 -3.65
N GLY A 341 -14.67 -12.26 -3.43
CA GLY A 341 -13.67 -12.48 -2.38
C GLY A 341 -14.23 -12.22 -0.98
N HIS A 342 -13.58 -12.75 0.06
CA HIS A 342 -14.03 -12.59 1.44
C HIS A 342 -13.50 -11.28 2.03
N TYR A 343 -14.30 -10.23 1.91
CA TYR A 343 -14.04 -8.93 2.53
C TYR A 343 -15.09 -8.66 3.59
N GLN A 344 -14.73 -8.00 4.68
CA GLN A 344 -15.68 -7.71 5.77
C GLN A 344 -16.48 -6.43 5.50
N SER A 345 -15.87 -5.45 4.84
CA SER A 345 -16.42 -4.11 4.66
C SER A 345 -15.97 -3.40 3.38
N VAL A 346 -16.65 -2.34 2.96
CA VAL A 346 -16.27 -1.56 1.74
C VAL A 346 -14.85 -0.98 1.89
N VAL A 347 -14.47 -0.60 3.11
CA VAL A 347 -13.12 -0.06 3.39
C VAL A 347 -12.00 -1.11 3.26
N ASP A 348 -12.33 -2.40 3.27
CA ASP A 348 -11.36 -3.49 3.04
C ASP A 348 -11.14 -3.79 1.55
N LEU A 349 -11.96 -3.25 0.64
CA LEU A 349 -11.91 -3.62 -0.79
C LEU A 349 -10.70 -3.01 -1.50
N SER A 350 -10.15 -3.72 -2.50
CA SER A 350 -9.12 -3.17 -3.41
C SER A 350 -9.73 -2.18 -4.42
N SER A 351 -8.88 -1.45 -5.15
CA SER A 351 -9.33 -0.50 -6.17
C SER A 351 -10.20 -1.14 -7.25
N GLU A 352 -9.86 -2.35 -7.68
CA GLU A 352 -10.55 -3.09 -8.74
C GLU A 352 -11.95 -3.51 -8.28
N VAL A 353 -12.05 -4.02 -7.05
CA VAL A 353 -13.33 -4.43 -6.45
C VAL A 353 -14.24 -3.22 -6.21
N VAL A 354 -13.70 -2.09 -5.74
CA VAL A 354 -14.46 -0.85 -5.57
C VAL A 354 -14.99 -0.34 -6.92
N GLN A 355 -14.15 -0.33 -7.95
CA GLN A 355 -14.58 0.12 -9.29
C GLN A 355 -15.74 -0.71 -9.83
N GLU A 356 -15.70 -2.03 -9.67
CA GLU A 356 -16.81 -2.88 -10.11
C GLU A 356 -18.06 -2.73 -9.23
N MET A 357 -17.90 -2.56 -7.91
CA MET A 357 -19.01 -2.25 -7.01
C MET A 357 -19.72 -0.95 -7.41
N GLU A 358 -18.97 0.09 -7.81
CA GLU A 358 -19.53 1.34 -8.32
C GLU A 358 -20.25 1.18 -9.68
N LYS A 359 -19.80 0.25 -10.54
CA LYS A 359 -20.56 -0.12 -11.75
C LYS A 359 -21.92 -0.74 -11.39
N TYR A 360 -21.96 -1.66 -10.44
CA TYR A 360 -23.22 -2.25 -9.95
C TYR A 360 -24.13 -1.21 -9.32
N LYS A 361 -23.60 -0.30 -8.49
CA LYS A 361 -24.37 0.82 -7.94
C LYS A 361 -24.99 1.67 -9.05
N SER A 362 -24.21 2.02 -10.07
CA SER A 362 -24.68 2.84 -11.20
C SER A 362 -25.77 2.15 -12.02
N ALA A 363 -25.63 0.84 -12.26
CA ALA A 363 -26.64 0.02 -12.93
C ALA A 363 -27.95 -0.05 -12.12
N LEU A 364 -27.86 -0.31 -10.81
CA LEU A 364 -29.03 -0.37 -9.92
C LEU A 364 -29.73 0.99 -9.78
N LYS A 365 -28.96 2.09 -9.67
CA LYS A 365 -29.53 3.45 -9.68
C LYS A 365 -30.35 3.70 -10.95
N SER A 366 -29.86 3.25 -12.10
CA SER A 366 -30.57 3.37 -13.38
C SER A 366 -31.83 2.49 -13.43
N PHE A 367 -31.72 1.24 -12.96
CA PHE A 367 -32.82 0.29 -12.88
C PHE A 367 -33.96 0.78 -11.98
N TYR A 368 -33.67 1.21 -10.76
CA TYR A 368 -34.71 1.70 -9.84
C TYR A 368 -35.33 3.02 -10.31
N LYS A 369 -34.52 3.91 -10.90
CA LYS A 369 -35.01 5.16 -11.49
C LYS A 369 -36.02 4.89 -12.60
N SER A 370 -35.82 3.87 -13.45
CA SER A 370 -36.78 3.54 -14.51
C SER A 370 -38.12 3.02 -13.98
N ARG A 371 -38.16 2.61 -12.71
CA ARG A 371 -39.35 2.07 -12.03
C ARG A 371 -40.02 3.06 -11.08
N GLY A 372 -39.50 4.29 -11.00
CA GLY A 372 -40.01 5.29 -10.05
C GLY A 372 -39.69 4.94 -8.60
N GLU A 373 -38.49 4.40 -8.35
CA GLU A 373 -37.99 4.05 -7.03
C GLU A 373 -36.65 4.77 -6.76
N ARG A 374 -36.42 5.16 -5.51
CA ARG A 374 -35.15 5.70 -4.99
C ARG A 374 -34.23 4.56 -4.61
N CYS A 375 -32.94 4.71 -4.91
CA CYS A 375 -31.92 3.73 -4.56
C CYS A 375 -31.26 4.12 -3.23
N ILE A 376 -31.60 3.43 -2.13
CA ILE A 376 -30.96 3.66 -0.83
C ILE A 376 -29.98 2.54 -0.55
N LEU A 377 -28.73 2.88 -0.27
CA LEU A 377 -27.67 1.92 0.00
C LEU A 377 -27.20 2.04 1.44
N PHE A 378 -26.97 0.93 2.13
CA PHE A 378 -26.34 0.98 3.43
C PHE A 378 -25.43 -0.20 3.68
N GLU A 379 -24.41 0.02 4.50
CA GLU A 379 -23.51 -1.01 4.99
C GLU A 379 -23.42 -0.95 6.51
N ARG A 380 -23.47 -2.13 7.11
CA ARG A 380 -23.16 -2.32 8.53
C ARG A 380 -21.87 -3.13 8.66
N ASN A 381 -20.75 -2.44 8.87
CA ASN A 381 -19.51 -3.07 9.30
C ASN A 381 -19.50 -3.24 10.84
N TYR A 382 -20.36 -4.11 11.36
CA TYR A 382 -20.39 -4.46 12.78
C TYR A 382 -20.91 -5.88 12.95
N LYS A 383 -20.07 -6.74 13.55
CA LYS A 383 -20.32 -8.19 13.67
C LYS A 383 -20.68 -8.83 12.31
N SER A 384 -20.16 -8.29 11.22
CA SER A 384 -20.29 -8.87 9.88
C SER A 384 -19.08 -9.73 9.58
N GLN A 385 -19.29 -10.86 8.92
CA GLN A 385 -18.21 -11.72 8.42
C GLN A 385 -17.90 -11.45 6.95
N HIS A 386 -18.89 -11.00 6.18
CA HIS A 386 -18.76 -10.69 4.76
C HIS A 386 -19.43 -9.35 4.47
N LEU A 387 -18.86 -8.60 3.53
CA LEU A 387 -19.39 -7.33 3.08
C LEU A 387 -20.73 -7.57 2.38
N GLN A 388 -21.78 -6.99 2.94
CA GLN A 388 -23.09 -6.91 2.35
C GLN A 388 -23.48 -5.45 2.21
N LEU A 389 -23.28 -4.89 1.02
CA LEU A 389 -23.83 -3.58 0.69
C LEU A 389 -25.29 -3.78 0.31
N GLN A 390 -26.20 -3.39 1.21
CA GLN A 390 -27.63 -3.57 1.05
C GLN A 390 -28.17 -2.44 0.17
N VAL A 391 -29.02 -2.77 -0.79
CA VAL A 391 -29.61 -1.81 -1.73
C VAL A 391 -31.12 -1.97 -1.72
N VAL A 392 -31.80 -1.00 -1.13
CA VAL A 392 -33.25 -1.02 -0.92
C VAL A 392 -33.91 0.03 -1.82
N PRO A 393 -34.78 -0.39 -2.74
CA PRO A 393 -35.61 0.54 -3.48
C PRO A 393 -36.73 1.10 -2.60
N VAL A 394 -36.94 2.41 -2.64
CA VAL A 394 -38.06 3.09 -1.95
C VAL A 394 -38.92 3.83 -2.98
N PRO A 395 -40.21 3.48 -3.14
CA PRO A 395 -41.10 4.13 -4.11
C PRO A 395 -41.13 5.67 -3.99
N LEU A 396 -41.18 6.36 -5.13
CA LEU A 396 -41.12 7.83 -5.19
C LEU A 396 -42.29 8.53 -4.47
N ASP A 397 -43.43 7.86 -4.37
CA ASP A 397 -44.72 8.35 -3.88
C ASP A 397 -44.93 8.17 -2.37
N LEU A 398 -44.10 7.38 -1.68
CA LEU A 398 -44.25 7.14 -0.23
C LEU A 398 -43.64 8.24 0.64
N CYS A 399 -42.47 8.74 0.26
CA CYS A 399 -41.72 9.74 1.03
C CYS A 399 -40.75 10.51 0.12
N THR A 400 -40.11 11.56 0.63
CA THR A 400 -39.04 12.30 -0.03
C THR A 400 -37.66 11.85 0.47
N THR A 401 -36.58 12.24 -0.22
CA THR A 401 -35.20 11.96 0.23
C THR A 401 -34.91 12.60 1.59
N GLU A 402 -35.47 13.79 1.86
CA GLU A 402 -35.36 14.47 3.14
C GLU A 402 -36.07 13.70 4.26
N ASP A 403 -37.25 13.14 4.00
CA ASP A 403 -37.95 12.30 4.98
C ASP A 403 -37.13 11.05 5.35
N ILE A 404 -36.44 10.44 4.37
CA ILE A 404 -35.53 9.31 4.61
C ILE A 404 -34.35 9.75 5.47
N LYS A 405 -33.72 10.88 5.13
CA LYS A 405 -32.59 11.46 5.87
C LYS A 405 -32.99 11.76 7.32
N GLU A 406 -34.13 12.42 7.51
CA GLU A 406 -34.68 12.76 8.83
C GLU A 406 -34.99 11.49 9.64
N ALA A 407 -35.59 10.46 9.04
CA ALA A 407 -35.86 9.20 9.72
C ALA A 407 -34.58 8.52 10.24
N PHE A 408 -33.49 8.54 9.45
CA PHE A 408 -32.18 8.04 9.90
C PHE A 408 -31.64 8.86 11.08
N MET A 409 -31.68 10.19 10.99
CA MET A 409 -31.17 11.09 12.02
C MET A 409 -31.95 10.96 13.34
N VAL A 410 -33.28 10.95 13.27
CA VAL A 410 -34.17 10.84 14.44
C VAL A 410 -33.99 9.49 15.13
N GLN A 411 -34.08 8.37 14.39
CA GLN A 411 -33.88 7.04 15.02
C GLN A 411 -32.45 6.87 15.57
N ALA A 412 -31.43 7.44 14.93
CA ALA A 412 -30.09 7.42 15.48
C ALA A 412 -30.01 8.20 16.79
N GLN A 413 -30.61 9.39 16.86
CA GLN A 413 -30.64 10.21 18.06
C GLN A 413 -31.37 9.52 19.23
N GLU A 414 -32.49 8.85 18.96
CA GLU A 414 -33.21 8.03 19.95
C GLU A 414 -32.34 6.91 20.54
N GLN A 415 -31.48 6.32 19.70
CA GLN A 415 -30.50 5.29 20.09
C GLN A 415 -29.18 5.88 20.62
N GLN A 416 -29.10 7.20 20.82
CA GLN A 416 -27.90 7.93 21.24
C GLN A 416 -26.70 7.66 20.33
N MET A 417 -26.94 7.69 19.03
CA MET A 417 -25.95 7.59 17.95
C MET A 417 -25.92 8.91 17.19
N GLU A 418 -24.73 9.48 17.02
CA GLU A 418 -24.53 10.74 16.30
C GLU A 418 -24.17 10.45 14.84
N LEU A 419 -25.18 10.35 13.98
CA LEU A 419 -24.97 10.25 12.53
C LEU A 419 -24.43 11.59 12.02
N MET A 420 -23.35 11.51 11.25
CA MET A 420 -22.69 12.67 10.66
C MET A 420 -22.91 12.64 9.14
N GLU A 421 -23.25 13.78 8.56
CA GLU A 421 -23.17 13.97 7.12
C GLU A 421 -21.71 14.04 6.68
N ILE A 422 -21.35 13.29 5.65
CA ILE A 422 -20.02 13.31 5.06
C ILE A 422 -20.11 13.84 3.62
N PRO A 423 -19.12 14.62 3.14
CA PRO A 423 -19.13 15.10 1.76
C PRO A 423 -19.25 13.96 0.75
N GLN A 424 -20.03 14.15 -0.31
CA GLN A 424 -20.36 13.16 -1.35
C GLN A 424 -19.13 12.42 -1.91
N HIS A 425 -18.02 13.14 -2.11
CA HIS A 425 -16.77 12.59 -2.67
C HIS A 425 -15.79 12.06 -1.62
N THR A 426 -16.20 11.98 -0.35
CA THR A 426 -15.33 11.43 0.69
C THR A 426 -15.21 9.93 0.51
N ASP A 427 -13.98 9.45 0.41
CA ASP A 427 -13.69 8.03 0.47
C ASP A 427 -13.92 7.54 1.91
N LEU A 428 -14.80 6.55 2.08
CA LEU A 428 -15.08 5.94 3.39
C LEU A 428 -13.80 5.47 4.09
N LYS A 429 -12.75 5.09 3.35
CA LYS A 429 -11.44 4.73 3.92
C LYS A 429 -10.74 5.87 4.65
N GLN A 430 -11.05 7.13 4.30
CA GLN A 430 -10.50 8.32 4.96
C GLN A 430 -11.17 8.57 6.32
N ILE A 431 -12.41 8.13 6.50
CA ILE A 431 -13.23 8.37 7.70
C ILE A 431 -13.19 7.13 8.62
N ALA A 432 -13.12 5.94 8.04
CA ALA A 432 -13.17 4.66 8.72
C ALA A 432 -11.98 3.77 8.32
N PRO A 433 -10.91 3.72 9.13
CA PRO A 433 -9.82 2.78 8.90
C PRO A 433 -10.33 1.32 8.89
N PRO A 434 -9.74 0.42 8.07
CA PRO A 434 -10.08 -1.01 8.08
C PRO A 434 -10.10 -1.61 9.49
N GLY A 435 -11.13 -2.37 9.80
CA GLY A 435 -11.37 -2.92 11.15
C GLY A 435 -12.12 -1.98 12.11
N THR A 436 -12.34 -0.71 11.74
CA THR A 436 -13.21 0.20 12.50
C THR A 436 -14.66 -0.17 12.26
N PRO A 437 -15.44 -0.51 13.30
CA PRO A 437 -16.84 -0.79 13.10
C PRO A 437 -17.62 0.50 12.78
N TYR A 438 -18.46 0.46 11.75
CA TYR A 438 -19.25 1.61 11.32
C TYR A 438 -20.59 1.19 10.72
N PHE A 439 -21.47 2.18 10.65
CA PHE A 439 -22.66 2.17 9.81
C PHE A 439 -22.58 3.34 8.85
N PHE A 440 -22.87 3.10 7.57
CA PHE A 440 -23.08 4.20 6.63
C PHE A 440 -24.31 3.94 5.79
N VAL A 441 -24.95 5.02 5.36
CA VAL A 441 -26.03 5.03 4.36
C VAL A 441 -25.72 6.07 3.29
N GLU A 442 -25.98 5.72 2.04
CA GLU A 442 -25.93 6.58 0.86
C GLU A 442 -27.37 6.72 0.33
N LEU A 443 -27.84 7.96 0.23
CA LEU A 443 -29.18 8.31 -0.25
C LEU A 443 -29.19 8.42 -1.79
N ASP A 444 -30.38 8.55 -2.37
CA ASP A 444 -30.53 8.74 -3.83
C ASP A 444 -30.06 10.13 -4.30
N SER A 445 -29.94 11.11 -3.39
CA SER A 445 -29.27 12.39 -3.59
C SER A 445 -27.73 12.28 -3.59
N GLU A 446 -27.18 11.08 -3.35
CA GLU A 446 -25.74 10.81 -3.13
C GLU A 446 -25.17 11.39 -1.83
N GLU A 447 -26.01 12.01 -1.00
CA GLU A 447 -25.65 12.35 0.37
C GLU A 447 -25.36 11.09 1.16
N LYS A 448 -24.39 11.19 2.06
CA LYS A 448 -23.93 10.06 2.87
C LYS A 448 -24.01 10.42 4.34
N LEU A 449 -24.63 9.54 5.11
CA LEU A 449 -24.60 9.60 6.58
C LEU A 449 -23.68 8.50 7.09
N TYR A 450 -22.86 8.84 8.08
CA TYR A 450 -21.87 7.94 8.65
C TYR A 450 -21.92 7.97 10.17
N TYR A 451 -21.82 6.80 10.79
CA TYR A 451 -21.68 6.65 12.22
C TYR A 451 -20.55 5.68 12.54
N ARG A 452 -19.58 6.13 13.34
CA ARG A 452 -18.55 5.27 13.90
C ARG A 452 -19.10 4.54 15.12
N ILE A 453 -19.19 3.22 15.04
CA ILE A 453 -19.76 2.41 16.10
C ILE A 453 -18.74 2.27 17.24
N GLN A 454 -19.03 2.92 18.37
CA GLN A 454 -18.17 2.87 19.57
C GLN A 454 -18.58 1.78 20.57
N ARG A 455 -19.87 1.44 20.61
CA ARG A 455 -20.48 0.54 21.59
C ARG A 455 -21.43 -0.46 20.92
N HIS A 456 -22.48 -0.88 21.62
CA HIS A 456 -23.54 -1.68 21.03
C HIS A 456 -24.16 -0.96 19.83
N PHE A 457 -24.46 -1.69 18.76
CA PHE A 457 -25.15 -1.19 17.58
C PHE A 457 -26.27 -2.17 17.18
N PRO A 458 -27.51 -1.70 16.92
CA PRO A 458 -28.60 -2.55 16.49
C PRO A 458 -28.27 -3.20 15.14
N LEU A 459 -28.31 -4.54 15.08
CA LEU A 459 -27.93 -5.23 13.85
C LEU A 459 -28.88 -4.91 12.70
N GLN A 460 -30.15 -4.62 12.96
CA GLN A 460 -31.12 -4.31 11.93
C GLN A 460 -31.33 -2.81 11.70
N PHE A 461 -30.52 -1.92 12.28
CA PHE A 461 -30.76 -0.47 12.25
C PHE A 461 -31.16 0.08 10.87
N GLY A 462 -30.36 -0.17 9.82
CA GLY A 462 -30.68 0.31 8.47
C GLY A 462 -32.01 -0.24 7.93
N ARG A 463 -32.39 -1.45 8.31
CA ARG A 463 -33.68 -2.04 7.96
C ARG A 463 -34.83 -1.49 8.82
N GLU A 464 -34.61 -1.29 10.11
CA GLU A 464 -35.59 -0.74 11.06
C GLU A 464 -36.02 0.68 10.64
N VAL A 465 -35.06 1.50 10.22
CA VAL A 465 -35.33 2.85 9.67
C VAL A 465 -36.20 2.75 8.42
N LEU A 466 -35.78 1.95 7.44
CA LEU A 466 -36.48 1.83 6.16
C LEU A 466 -37.84 1.13 6.27
N ALA A 467 -38.01 0.23 7.24
CA ALA A 467 -39.27 -0.48 7.50
C ALA A 467 -40.29 0.37 8.26
N SER A 468 -39.86 1.50 8.84
CA SER A 468 -40.71 2.37 9.68
C SER A 468 -41.94 2.89 8.94
N GLU A 469 -42.94 3.31 9.71
CA GLU A 469 -44.18 3.90 9.20
C GLU A 469 -43.94 5.13 8.31
N ALA A 470 -42.85 5.86 8.57
CA ALA A 470 -42.48 7.04 7.81
C ALA A 470 -41.97 6.74 6.38
N ILE A 471 -41.45 5.53 6.13
CA ILE A 471 -40.74 5.21 4.88
C ILE A 471 -41.46 4.16 4.05
N LEU A 472 -41.49 2.89 4.49
CA LEU A 472 -42.15 1.79 3.76
C LEU A 472 -43.42 1.29 4.45
N ASN A 473 -43.67 1.69 5.70
CA ASN A 473 -44.81 1.27 6.50
C ASN A 473 -45.00 -0.26 6.58
N ILE A 474 -43.90 -0.96 6.88
CA ILE A 474 -43.83 -2.41 7.01
C ILE A 474 -43.01 -2.81 8.24
N PRO A 475 -43.34 -2.33 9.46
CA PRO A 475 -42.52 -2.52 10.65
C PRO A 475 -42.27 -4.01 10.99
N THR A 476 -43.19 -4.89 10.61
CA THR A 476 -43.05 -6.36 10.76
C THR A 476 -41.93 -6.96 9.92
N ARG A 477 -41.42 -6.26 8.90
CA ARG A 477 -40.34 -6.73 8.02
C ARG A 477 -38.94 -6.27 8.45
N ALA A 478 -38.83 -5.54 9.57
CA ALA A 478 -37.56 -5.07 10.10
C ALA A 478 -36.59 -6.24 10.38
N ASP A 479 -37.06 -7.30 11.05
CA ASP A 479 -36.30 -8.55 11.19
C ASP A 479 -36.53 -9.48 9.99
N TRP A 480 -35.47 -9.72 9.23
CA TRP A 480 -35.51 -10.61 8.07
C TRP A 480 -35.89 -12.05 8.42
N LYS A 481 -35.66 -12.49 9.67
CA LYS A 481 -35.98 -13.85 10.12
C LYS A 481 -37.48 -14.13 10.15
N GLU A 482 -38.28 -13.08 10.32
CA GLU A 482 -39.75 -13.12 10.29
C GLU A 482 -40.30 -13.02 8.86
N CYS A 483 -39.44 -12.79 7.87
CA CYS A 483 -39.79 -12.63 6.46
C CYS A 483 -39.37 -13.84 5.60
N LYS A 484 -39.25 -15.03 6.19
CA LYS A 484 -38.82 -16.22 5.45
C LYS A 484 -39.86 -16.62 4.41
N GLN A 485 -39.39 -16.84 3.19
CA GLN A 485 -40.16 -17.37 2.08
C GLN A 485 -39.76 -18.82 1.82
N SER A 486 -40.59 -19.56 1.08
CA SER A 486 -40.16 -20.88 0.59
C SER A 486 -39.03 -20.71 -0.44
N ARG A 487 -38.27 -21.78 -0.67
CA ARG A 487 -37.21 -21.74 -1.68
C ARG A 487 -37.78 -21.55 -3.08
N GLU A 488 -38.95 -22.11 -3.34
CA GLU A 488 -39.66 -21.99 -4.62
C GLU A 488 -40.07 -20.53 -4.89
N GLU A 489 -40.62 -19.84 -3.88
CA GLU A 489 -40.96 -18.42 -3.95
C GLU A 489 -39.71 -17.56 -4.19
N GLU A 490 -38.60 -17.88 -3.51
CA GLU A 490 -37.32 -17.20 -3.70
C GLU A 490 -36.77 -17.40 -5.13
N GLU A 491 -36.88 -18.61 -5.68
CA GLU A 491 -36.44 -18.94 -7.04
C GLU A 491 -37.25 -18.18 -8.10
N GLU A 492 -38.57 -18.09 -7.93
CA GLU A 492 -39.45 -17.33 -8.82
C GLU A 492 -39.16 -15.83 -8.77
N CYS A 493 -39.12 -15.24 -7.56
CA CYS A 493 -38.81 -13.82 -7.39
C CYS A 493 -37.43 -13.46 -7.95
N CYS A 494 -36.42 -14.29 -7.71
CA CYS A 494 -35.07 -14.06 -8.23
C CYS A 494 -35.04 -14.13 -9.77
N LYS A 495 -35.78 -15.07 -10.38
CA LYS A 495 -35.87 -15.19 -11.83
C LYS A 495 -36.55 -13.97 -12.46
N GLU A 496 -37.63 -13.47 -11.88
CA GLU A 496 -38.27 -12.24 -12.33
C GLU A 496 -37.30 -11.06 -12.26
N LEU A 497 -36.63 -10.90 -11.12
CA LEU A 497 -35.67 -9.82 -10.90
C LEU A 497 -34.48 -9.87 -11.87
N ARG A 498 -33.97 -11.07 -12.19
CA ARG A 498 -32.94 -11.24 -13.23
C ARG A 498 -33.40 -10.73 -14.58
N ASN A 499 -34.60 -11.11 -15.01
CA ASN A 499 -35.14 -10.68 -16.30
C ASN A 499 -35.36 -9.16 -16.37
N GLU A 500 -35.83 -8.57 -15.26
CA GLU A 500 -36.04 -7.12 -15.17
C GLU A 500 -34.72 -6.33 -15.14
N PHE A 501 -33.68 -6.86 -14.48
CA PHE A 501 -32.38 -6.21 -14.34
C PHE A 501 -31.48 -6.41 -15.58
N GLN A 502 -31.71 -7.46 -16.37
CA GLN A 502 -30.89 -7.81 -17.55
C GLN A 502 -30.50 -6.62 -18.45
N PRO A 503 -31.40 -5.68 -18.81
CA PRO A 503 -31.04 -4.54 -19.67
C PRO A 503 -30.03 -3.55 -19.05
N TYR A 504 -29.83 -3.63 -17.74
CA TYR A 504 -28.93 -2.77 -16.97
C TYR A 504 -27.66 -3.51 -16.52
N ASP A 505 -27.61 -4.82 -16.71
CA ASP A 505 -26.53 -5.66 -16.23
C ASP A 505 -25.31 -5.57 -17.14
N PHE A 506 -24.29 -4.85 -16.69
CA PHE A 506 -23.04 -4.70 -17.43
C PHE A 506 -22.23 -6.00 -17.50
N ALA A 507 -22.48 -6.97 -16.61
CA ALA A 507 -21.77 -8.25 -16.57
C ALA A 507 -22.44 -9.33 -17.45
N TRP A 508 -23.49 -8.97 -18.20
CA TRP A 508 -24.22 -9.90 -19.05
C TRP A 508 -23.56 -10.16 -20.41
N ASP A 509 -22.82 -9.18 -20.94
CA ASP A 509 -22.20 -9.21 -22.28
C ASP A 509 -20.68 -9.53 -22.27
N ASP A 510 -20.08 -9.73 -21.08
CA ASP A 510 -18.70 -10.20 -20.87
C ASP A 510 -18.70 -11.72 -20.57
#